data_AF-A0AAU9TN23-F1
#
_entry.id   AF-A0AAU9TN23-F1
#
_cell.length_a   1.000
_cell.length_b   1.000
_cell.length_c   1.000
_cell.angle_alpha   90.00
_cell.angle_beta   90.00
_cell.angle_gamma   90.00
#
_symmetry.space_group_name_H-M   'P 1'
#
loop_
_entity.id
_entity.type
_entity.pdbx_description
1 polymer ?
#
loop_
_entity_poly.entity_id
_entity_poly.type
_entity_poly.pdbx_seq_one_letter_code
_entity_poly.pdbx_strand_id
1 'polypeptide(L)'
;METASISEERTYNTTRRGISRLERNTSKTRRNTGKSLIMEKGKVVPDRKPIELSTCRLKCAERITTAEQTHCFDRDRRAAFVSKLVMILPKKSQKTGSRTLNRHCYCKYMLEKLSNEKKPVCKEFFVNY
;
A
#
# COMPACT_ATOMS: atom_id res chain seq x y z
N MET A 1 -21.82 43.51 23.29
CA MET A 1 -21.23 43.13 24.59
C MET A 1 -21.24 41.61 24.63
N GLU A 2 -20.23 40.93 24.09
CA GLU A 2 -18.94 40.59 24.76
C GLU A 2 -19.21 40.02 26.16
N THR A 3 -18.80 38.80 26.50
CA THR A 3 -17.39 38.34 26.46
C THR A 3 -17.25 36.83 26.25
N ALA A 4 -16.22 36.46 25.48
CA ALA A 4 -15.62 35.13 25.44
C ALA A 4 -14.95 34.79 26.78
N SER A 5 -14.99 33.53 27.19
CA SER A 5 -14.12 32.98 28.23
C SER A 5 -13.32 31.81 27.66
N ILE A 6 -12.16 32.19 27.11
CA ILE A 6 -11.04 31.31 26.78
C ILE A 6 -10.36 30.94 28.11
N SER A 7 -10.17 29.66 28.36
CA SER A 7 -9.09 29.19 29.24
C SER A 7 -8.61 27.83 28.76
N GLU A 8 -7.77 27.87 27.71
CA GLU A 8 -6.88 26.76 27.36
C GLU A 8 -5.76 26.68 28.41
N GLU A 9 -5.88 25.78 29.39
CA GLU A 9 -4.72 25.39 30.20
C GLU A 9 -3.84 24.42 29.41
N ARG A 10 -2.94 24.99 28.61
CA ARG A 10 -1.84 24.29 27.95
C ARG A 10 -0.74 23.98 28.95
N THR A 11 -0.77 22.79 29.53
CA THR A 11 0.38 22.22 30.26
C THR A 11 1.22 21.35 29.31
N TYR A 12 2.14 21.97 28.57
CA TYR A 12 3.12 21.22 27.78
C TYR A 12 4.33 20.85 28.63
N ASN A 13 4.19 19.79 29.41
CA ASN A 13 5.37 19.11 29.97
C ASN A 13 6.02 18.28 28.86
N THR A 14 6.96 18.90 28.14
CA THR A 14 7.81 18.26 27.14
C THR A 14 8.79 17.30 27.80
N THR A 15 8.35 16.06 28.00
CA THR A 15 9.27 14.93 28.08
C THR A 15 9.26 14.24 26.72
N ARG A 16 10.42 14.18 26.04
CA ARG A 16 10.62 13.35 24.83
C ARG A 16 10.43 11.87 25.21
N ARG A 17 9.19 11.41 25.36
CA ARG A 17 8.85 9.99 25.41
C ARG A 17 8.66 9.53 23.98
N GLY A 18 9.60 8.71 23.51
CA GLY A 18 9.42 8.01 22.23
C GLY A 18 8.12 7.21 22.28
N ILE A 19 7.34 7.29 21.19
CA ILE A 19 6.09 6.55 21.00
C ILE A 19 6.31 5.07 21.35
N SER A 20 5.41 4.48 22.15
CA SER A 20 5.53 3.10 22.59
C SER A 20 5.58 2.13 21.40
N ARG A 21 6.14 0.93 21.60
CA ARG A 21 6.18 -0.09 20.54
C ARG A 21 4.79 -0.44 20.03
N LEU A 22 3.80 -0.47 20.93
CA LEU A 22 2.42 -0.75 20.59
C LEU A 22 1.86 0.35 19.68
N GLU A 23 1.96 1.61 20.09
CA GLU A 23 1.50 2.76 19.28
C GLU A 23 2.21 2.83 17.92
N ARG A 24 3.53 2.59 17.87
CA ARG A 24 4.27 2.51 16.60
C ARG A 24 3.73 1.41 15.69
N ASN A 25 3.45 0.24 16.24
CA ASN A 25 2.84 -0.86 15.48
C ASN A 25 1.44 -0.47 15.01
N THR A 26 0.59 0.06 15.89
CA THR A 26 -0.77 0.49 15.54
C THR A 26 -0.77 1.55 14.44
N SER A 27 0.11 2.57 14.51
CA SER A 27 0.24 3.58 13.46
C SER A 27 0.81 3.01 12.16
N LYS A 28 1.67 1.99 12.23
CA LYS A 28 2.16 1.26 11.06
C LYS A 28 1.05 0.44 10.40
N THR A 29 0.26 -0.26 11.21
CA THR A 29 -0.91 -1.03 10.76
C THR A 29 -1.95 -0.14 10.10
N ARG A 30 -2.30 1.00 10.73
CA ARG A 30 -3.25 1.96 10.14
C ARG A 30 -2.75 2.51 8.80
N ARG A 31 -1.46 2.87 8.72
CA ARG A 31 -0.84 3.29 7.44
C ARG A 31 -0.90 2.21 6.36
N ASN A 32 -0.59 0.97 6.71
CA ASN A 32 -0.53 -0.14 5.75
C ASN A 32 -1.91 -0.58 5.26
N THR A 33 -2.92 -0.52 6.14
CA THR A 33 -4.33 -0.84 5.82
C THR A 33 -5.08 0.34 5.20
N GLY A 34 -4.45 1.51 5.08
CA GLY A 34 -5.07 2.70 4.56
C GLY A 34 -6.11 3.32 5.50
N LYS A 35 -6.13 2.94 6.78
CA LYS A 35 -7.04 3.51 7.79
C LYS A 35 -6.57 4.88 8.26
N SER A 36 -7.52 5.69 8.66
CA SER A 36 -7.30 7.04 9.15
C SER A 36 -6.46 7.03 10.41
N LEU A 37 -5.57 8.02 10.51
CA LEU A 37 -4.70 8.17 11.67
C LEU A 37 -4.41 9.63 11.93
N ILE A 38 -4.29 9.94 13.22
CA ILE A 38 -3.91 11.25 13.71
C ILE A 38 -2.38 11.24 13.83
N MET A 39 -1.72 12.18 13.16
CA MET A 39 -0.28 12.38 13.25
C MET A 39 0.08 13.23 14.47
N GLU A 40 1.36 13.21 14.87
CA GLU A 40 1.91 14.23 15.76
C GLU A 40 1.56 15.60 15.20
N LYS A 41 0.96 16.47 16.02
CA LYS A 41 0.32 17.77 15.68
C LYS A 41 -1.15 17.73 15.25
N GLY A 42 -1.86 16.62 15.47
CA GLY A 42 -3.33 16.58 15.28
C GLY A 42 -3.78 16.52 13.82
N LYS A 43 -2.84 16.43 12.86
CA LYS A 43 -3.17 16.30 11.44
C LYS A 43 -3.79 14.92 11.18
N VAL A 44 -5.03 14.91 10.69
CA VAL A 44 -5.73 13.69 10.30
C VAL A 44 -5.31 13.29 8.90
N VAL A 45 -4.79 12.06 8.75
CA VAL A 45 -4.67 11.41 7.45
C VAL A 45 -5.97 10.63 7.22
N PRO A 46 -6.74 10.91 6.16
CA PRO A 46 -8.01 10.24 5.90
C PRO A 46 -7.80 8.79 5.43
N ASP A 47 -8.89 8.02 5.42
CA ASP A 47 -8.90 6.68 4.87
C ASP A 47 -8.53 6.70 3.37
N ARG A 48 -7.61 5.83 2.96
CA ARG A 48 -7.26 5.62 1.56
C ARG A 48 -8.21 4.60 0.96
N LYS A 49 -8.98 5.04 -0.04
CA LYS A 49 -9.80 4.14 -0.85
C LYS A 49 -8.96 3.56 -1.99
N PRO A 50 -9.25 2.33 -2.43
CA PRO A 50 -8.70 1.80 -3.67
C PRO A 50 -8.93 2.80 -4.80
N ILE A 51 -7.88 3.13 -5.55
CA ILE A 51 -8.04 3.86 -6.82
C ILE A 51 -8.55 2.85 -7.84
N GLU A 52 -9.50 3.27 -8.67
CA GLU A 52 -9.96 2.45 -9.79
C GLU A 52 -8.79 2.07 -10.70
N LEU A 53 -8.77 0.81 -11.11
CA LEU A 53 -7.71 0.31 -11.96
C LEU A 53 -7.81 0.95 -13.35
N SER A 54 -6.69 1.47 -13.83
CA SER A 54 -6.56 1.95 -15.21
C SER A 54 -6.79 0.82 -16.21
N THR A 55 -7.22 1.19 -17.41
CA THR A 55 -7.23 0.28 -18.56
C THR A 55 -5.79 -0.13 -18.86
N CYS A 56 -5.50 -1.42 -18.72
CA CYS A 56 -4.18 -1.97 -18.93
C CYS A 56 -4.21 -3.15 -19.91
N ARG A 57 -3.06 -3.50 -20.48
CA ARG A 57 -2.94 -4.63 -21.43
C ARG A 57 -3.42 -5.97 -20.85
N LEU A 58 -3.34 -6.15 -19.54
CA LEU A 58 -3.81 -7.36 -18.85
C LEU A 58 -5.29 -7.30 -18.44
N LYS A 59 -5.99 -6.21 -18.80
CA LYS A 59 -7.41 -5.97 -18.51
C LYS A 59 -7.72 -6.14 -17.02
N CYS A 60 -6.84 -5.63 -16.15
CA CYS A 60 -6.99 -5.80 -14.70
C CYS A 60 -8.30 -5.20 -14.18
N ALA A 61 -8.71 -4.04 -14.69
CA ALA A 61 -9.99 -3.40 -14.34
C ALA A 61 -11.22 -4.26 -14.66
N GLU A 62 -11.19 -5.06 -15.74
CA GLU A 62 -12.31 -5.94 -16.11
C GLU A 62 -12.33 -7.24 -15.30
N ARG A 63 -11.16 -7.69 -14.82
CA ARG A 63 -10.98 -9.04 -14.25
C ARG A 63 -10.95 -9.07 -12.72
N ILE A 64 -10.75 -7.91 -12.10
CA ILE A 64 -10.56 -7.78 -10.66
C ILE A 64 -11.60 -6.81 -10.13
N THR A 65 -12.36 -7.26 -9.15
CA THR A 65 -13.37 -6.41 -8.52
C THR A 65 -12.73 -5.51 -7.47
N THR A 66 -13.38 -4.40 -7.14
CA THR A 66 -12.95 -3.49 -6.06
C THR A 66 -12.87 -4.20 -4.71
N ALA A 67 -13.70 -5.22 -4.48
CA ALA A 67 -13.66 -6.04 -3.28
C ALA A 67 -12.38 -6.90 -3.21
N GLU A 68 -11.99 -7.55 -4.31
CA GLU A 68 -10.73 -8.29 -4.41
C GLU A 68 -9.52 -7.37 -4.25
N GLN A 69 -9.59 -6.16 -4.81
CA GLN A 69 -8.59 -5.12 -4.59
C GLN A 69 -8.49 -4.81 -3.09
N THR A 70 -9.59 -4.42 -2.44
CA THR A 70 -9.61 -4.05 -1.02
C THR A 70 -9.08 -5.17 -0.11
N HIS A 71 -9.47 -6.42 -0.34
CA HIS A 71 -8.98 -7.58 0.42
C HIS A 71 -7.44 -7.72 0.39
N CYS A 72 -6.82 -7.31 -0.72
CA CYS A 72 -5.36 -7.35 -0.86
C CYS A 72 -4.64 -6.29 -0.01
N PHE A 73 -5.29 -5.16 0.29
CA PHE A 73 -4.70 -4.03 0.99
C PHE A 73 -5.09 -3.93 2.47
N ASP A 74 -6.08 -4.70 2.93
CA ASP A 74 -6.43 -4.80 4.36
C ASP A 74 -5.39 -5.60 5.19
N ARG A 75 -4.34 -6.12 4.54
CA ARG A 75 -3.26 -6.83 5.21
C ARG A 75 -2.18 -5.86 5.68
N ASP A 76 -1.93 -5.85 6.99
CA ASP A 76 -0.88 -5.08 7.70
C ASP A 76 0.53 -5.23 7.10
N ARG A 77 0.77 -6.25 6.27
CA ARG A 77 2.05 -6.50 5.61
C ARG A 77 1.99 -6.30 4.11
N ARG A 78 1.54 -5.13 3.62
CA ARG A 78 1.50 -4.79 2.17
C ARG A 78 2.77 -5.21 1.44
N ALA A 79 3.96 -4.92 1.96
CA ALA A 79 5.23 -5.32 1.34
C ALA A 79 5.43 -6.84 1.27
N ALA A 80 5.18 -7.58 2.35
CA ALA A 80 5.33 -9.04 2.38
C ALA A 80 4.22 -9.75 1.59
N PHE A 81 3.05 -9.13 1.49
CA PHE A 81 1.97 -9.60 0.64
C PHE A 81 2.34 -9.41 -0.83
N VAL A 82 2.73 -8.20 -1.24
CA VAL A 82 3.17 -7.91 -2.61
C VAL A 82 4.36 -8.79 -3.00
N SER A 83 5.33 -9.05 -2.12
CA SER A 83 6.46 -9.93 -2.44
C SER A 83 6.03 -11.36 -2.73
N LYS A 84 4.98 -11.89 -2.07
CA LYS A 84 4.43 -13.22 -2.37
C LYS A 84 3.75 -13.28 -3.74
N LEU A 85 3.33 -12.13 -4.27
CA LEU A 85 2.66 -12.03 -5.56
C LEU A 85 3.64 -11.82 -6.73
N VAL A 86 4.91 -11.56 -6.44
CA VAL A 86 5.96 -11.39 -7.45
C VAL A 86 6.64 -12.73 -7.73
N MET A 87 6.60 -13.17 -8.98
CA MET A 87 7.41 -14.29 -9.46
C MET A 87 8.57 -13.77 -10.29
N ILE A 88 9.79 -14.06 -9.86
CA ILE A 88 11.01 -13.77 -10.61
C ILE A 88 11.31 -14.98 -11.50
N LEU A 89 11.32 -14.77 -12.81
CA LEU A 89 11.53 -15.82 -13.79
C LEU A 89 12.80 -15.55 -14.60
N PRO A 90 13.58 -16.59 -14.95
CA PRO A 90 14.75 -16.43 -15.79
C PRO A 90 14.33 -16.01 -17.20
N LYS A 91 15.12 -15.14 -17.82
CA LYS A 91 14.88 -14.73 -19.20
C LYS A 91 15.25 -15.88 -20.13
N LYS A 92 14.30 -16.31 -20.98
CA LYS A 92 14.49 -17.45 -21.88
C LYS A 92 15.43 -17.19 -23.07
N SER A 93 15.67 -15.93 -23.41
CA SER A 93 16.56 -15.56 -24.51
C SER A 93 17.30 -14.25 -24.23
N GLN A 94 18.58 -14.20 -24.58
CA GLN A 94 19.39 -12.99 -24.57
C GLN A 94 19.44 -12.44 -26.00
N LYS A 95 19.19 -11.14 -26.16
CA LYS A 95 19.37 -10.49 -27.47
C LYS A 95 20.87 -10.42 -27.74
N THR A 96 21.31 -10.92 -28.88
CA THR A 96 22.70 -10.91 -29.36
C THR A 96 23.11 -9.59 -30.04
N GLY A 97 22.25 -8.56 -30.02
CA GLY A 97 22.54 -7.25 -30.61
C GLY A 97 23.42 -6.34 -29.73
N SER A 98 23.97 -5.28 -30.34
CA SER A 98 24.95 -4.35 -29.74
C SER A 98 24.50 -3.62 -28.46
N ARG A 99 23.19 -3.62 -28.15
CA ARG A 99 22.63 -3.12 -26.89
C ARG A 99 22.17 -4.29 -26.02
N THR A 100 23.12 -4.94 -25.35
CA THR A 100 22.83 -5.92 -24.31
C THR A 100 22.35 -5.22 -23.05
N LEU A 101 21.05 -5.28 -22.76
CA LEU A 101 20.55 -4.98 -21.43
C LEU A 101 20.90 -6.14 -20.50
N ASN A 102 21.63 -5.88 -19.41
CA ASN A 102 22.03 -6.84 -18.35
C ASN A 102 20.84 -7.33 -17.49
N ARG A 103 19.67 -7.55 -18.10
CA ARG A 103 18.50 -8.11 -17.41
C ARG A 103 18.50 -9.62 -17.56
N HIS A 104 18.88 -10.32 -16.49
CA HIS A 104 18.91 -11.79 -16.40
C HIS A 104 17.55 -12.41 -16.05
N CYS A 105 16.64 -11.62 -15.49
CA CYS A 105 15.31 -12.06 -15.07
C CYS A 105 14.22 -11.07 -15.48
N TYR A 106 12.98 -11.53 -15.38
CA TYR A 106 11.79 -10.68 -15.49
C TYR A 106 10.79 -11.04 -14.38
N CYS A 107 9.99 -10.05 -13.97
CA CYS A 107 8.99 -10.23 -12.92
C CYS A 107 7.60 -10.43 -13.55
N LYS A 108 6.85 -11.42 -13.06
CA LYS A 108 5.40 -11.51 -13.23
C LYS A 108 4.72 -11.21 -11.91
N TYR A 109 3.56 -10.57 -11.96
CA TYR A 109 2.74 -10.35 -10.78
C TYR A 109 1.48 -11.19 -10.87
N MET A 110 1.20 -11.95 -9.83
CA MET A 110 0.08 -12.88 -9.75
C MET A 110 -0.77 -12.54 -8.54
N LEU A 111 -2.06 -12.28 -8.74
CA LEU A 111 -3.02 -12.05 -7.66
C LEU A 111 -3.71 -13.37 -7.33
N GLU A 112 -3.76 -13.74 -6.05
CA GLU A 112 -4.58 -14.84 -5.56
C GLU A 112 -5.96 -14.28 -5.21
N LYS A 113 -6.98 -14.75 -5.92
CA LYS A 113 -8.37 -14.39 -5.63
C LYS A 113 -8.86 -15.02 -4.34
N LEU A 114 -10.00 -14.55 -3.83
CA LEU A 114 -10.74 -15.21 -2.74
C LEU A 114 -11.04 -16.69 -3.05
N SER A 115 -11.11 -17.06 -4.33
CA SER A 115 -11.30 -18.43 -4.81
C SER A 115 -10.01 -19.28 -4.93
N ASN A 116 -8.87 -18.84 -4.38
CA ASN A 116 -7.54 -19.45 -4.52
C ASN A 116 -7.00 -19.56 -5.97
N GLU A 117 -7.66 -18.93 -6.94
CA GLU A 117 -7.15 -18.84 -8.30
C GLU A 117 -6.07 -17.76 -8.41
N LYS A 118 -4.93 -18.10 -9.04
CA LYS A 118 -3.87 -17.13 -9.35
C LYS A 118 -4.08 -16.53 -10.73
N LYS A 119 -4.29 -15.20 -10.81
CA LYS A 119 -4.43 -14.47 -12.08
C LYS A 119 -3.29 -13.48 -12.29
N PRO A 120 -2.76 -13.34 -13.52
CA PRO A 120 -1.72 -12.37 -13.81
C PRO A 120 -2.29 -10.95 -13.74
N VAL A 121 -1.56 -10.05 -13.08
CA VAL A 121 -1.92 -8.64 -12.94
C VAL A 121 -0.75 -7.74 -13.36
N CYS A 122 -1.05 -6.48 -13.71
CA CYS A 122 -0.01 -5.51 -13.99
C CYS A 122 0.62 -5.01 -12.67
N LYS A 123 1.81 -4.41 -12.77
CA LYS A 123 2.47 -3.78 -11.63
C LYS A 123 1.62 -2.66 -11.02
N GLU A 124 0.92 -1.91 -11.87
CA GLU A 124 0.10 -0.75 -11.46
C GLU A 124 -1.00 -1.12 -10.47
N PHE A 125 -1.47 -2.36 -10.50
CA PHE A 125 -2.43 -2.89 -9.51
C PHE A 125 -1.96 -2.68 -8.07
N PHE A 126 -0.65 -2.75 -7.80
CA PHE A 126 -0.09 -2.57 -6.46
C PHE A 126 0.34 -1.14 -6.15
N VAL A 127 0.46 -0.30 -7.17
CA VAL A 127 0.97 1.08 -7.07
C VAL A 127 -0.18 2.07 -6.93
N ASN A 128 -1.30 1.82 -7.62
CA ASN A 128 -2.49 2.66 -7.61
C ASN A 128 -3.42 2.29 -6.44
N TYR A 129 -2.94 2.50 -5.21
CA TYR A 129 -3.70 2.35 -3.96
C TYR A 129 -3.14 3.22 -2.84
#